data_AF-A0A1Y3MPE1-F1
#
_entry.id   AF-A0A1Y3MPE1-F1
#
_cell.length_a   1.000
_cell.length_b   1.000
_cell.length_c   1.000
_cell.angle_alpha   90.00
_cell.angle_beta   90.00
_cell.angle_gamma   90.00
#
_symmetry.space_group_name_H-M   'P 1'
#
loop_
_entity.id
_entity.type
_entity.pdbx_description
1 polymer ?
#
loop_
_entity_poly.entity_id
_entity_poly.type
_entity_poly.pdbx_seq_one_letter_code
_entity_poly.pdbx_strand_id
1 'polypeptide(L)'
;MTSFIFVANNKSALLNIKAVIENGDSPYYRWFKSIDGNVNNGTPLTEWSTTSQYETPVFSEKGIYYYFCKAASKIPNNDNDSNIVVSKVITVAYTGLPTLYIETPNSAPVNSKTDWIGNATISITGALNDEWNVSNITTSIRGRGNTTWQQPKKPYALKLNKIQEIFGLPAHNRWVLIANYLDNSFMRNEMGFYFSKSFEMDWTVHGKFVDFVLNGKYMGLYWFGEAILPDKNRVNINNGRMDMADNEDKDYLIEMDVYFDEAVKFWSPKRLPYMIKNEDFMIDENMQLTSGGKARTDRLITKINNLEHLLYTENGIPDESYSNIIDIDSWAKYWFINEIMTNKELQHPKSCYFTYDSVNNIFKAGPVWDYDWSSLQFSKKCLLKDTIYYDALFNSKKFQIRTIELWEKYSNNLDIASQMESFRSDLSVAVQCDSKIWKVHADPSGIIRKNFDAYVDFLKDLLIKRFAVVNSEIEYMKEKLNKPVPETPNNQKQVTENNQEPVPETPNNQEQVTENNQEPVPETSNIQEQVTKNNQNQEIDEEH
;
A
#
# COMPACT_ATOMS: atom_id res chain seq x y z
N MET A 1 20.06 13.35 15.68
CA MET A 1 19.19 13.15 14.52
C MET A 1 19.04 14.49 13.81
N THR A 2 19.17 14.56 12.49
CA THR A 2 19.06 15.82 11.75
C THR A 2 17.65 16.38 11.91
N SER A 3 17.50 17.54 12.54
CA SER A 3 16.23 18.27 12.59
C SER A 3 16.09 19.10 11.31
N PHE A 4 14.90 19.04 10.71
CA PHE A 4 14.54 19.83 9.55
C PHE A 4 13.56 20.92 9.96
N ILE A 5 13.75 22.12 9.41
CA ILE A 5 12.73 23.15 9.37
C ILE A 5 12.12 23.07 7.97
N PHE A 6 10.85 22.65 7.88
CA PHE A 6 10.12 22.65 6.62
C PHE A 6 9.50 24.03 6.38
N VAL A 7 9.58 24.48 5.13
CA VAL A 7 9.07 25.78 4.69
C VAL A 7 8.12 25.57 3.52
N ALA A 8 7.09 26.42 3.46
CA ALA A 8 6.15 26.45 2.37
C ALA A 8 6.70 27.17 1.14
N ASN A 9 6.03 26.98 0.01
CA ASN A 9 6.32 27.74 -1.21
C ASN A 9 6.24 29.25 -0.96
N ASN A 10 7.21 30.00 -1.48
CA ASN A 10 7.27 31.45 -1.36
C ASN A 10 7.23 31.97 0.09
N LYS A 11 7.78 31.20 1.04
CA LYS A 11 7.99 31.63 2.43
C LYS A 11 9.47 31.60 2.81
N SER A 12 9.83 32.40 3.80
CA SER A 12 11.11 32.39 4.51
C SER A 12 11.00 31.54 5.78
N ALA A 13 12.15 31.18 6.37
CA ALA A 13 12.24 30.67 7.74
C ALA A 13 12.96 31.69 8.62
N LEU A 14 12.44 31.89 9.84
CA LEU A 14 13.17 32.61 10.88
C LEU A 14 14.07 31.63 11.64
N LEU A 15 15.37 31.78 11.47
CA LEU A 15 16.38 31.02 12.20
C LEU A 15 16.79 31.78 13.45
N ASN A 16 17.05 31.07 14.54
CA ASN A 16 17.50 31.68 15.78
C ASN A 16 18.52 30.77 16.48
N ILE A 17 19.58 31.38 16.99
CA ILE A 17 20.59 30.74 17.83
C ILE A 17 20.70 31.53 19.13
N LYS A 18 21.09 30.87 20.22
CA LYS A 18 21.42 31.54 21.48
C LYS A 18 22.81 31.10 21.92
N ALA A 19 23.75 32.03 22.00
CA ALA A 19 25.04 31.83 22.63
C ALA A 19 25.03 32.40 24.05
N VAL A 20 25.84 31.83 24.94
CA VAL A 20 26.03 32.28 26.32
C VAL A 20 27.50 32.64 26.49
N ILE A 21 27.78 33.82 27.04
CA ILE A 21 29.12 34.26 27.40
C ILE A 21 29.23 34.25 28.92
N GLU A 22 30.30 33.65 29.45
CA GLU A 22 30.52 33.45 30.89
C GLU A 22 30.46 34.75 31.70
N ASN A 23 30.96 35.86 31.15
CA ASN A 23 30.99 37.16 31.82
C ASN A 23 29.69 37.97 31.71
N GLY A 24 28.64 37.43 31.07
CA GLY A 24 27.33 38.09 30.93
C GLY A 24 27.22 39.13 29.81
N ASP A 25 28.29 39.35 29.03
CA ASP A 25 28.27 40.23 27.87
C ASP A 25 27.36 39.71 26.75
N SER A 26 26.89 40.62 25.90
CA SER A 26 26.11 40.26 24.71
C SER A 26 27.02 39.70 23.61
N PRO A 27 26.76 38.47 23.11
CA PRO A 27 27.53 37.89 22.01
C PRO A 27 27.30 38.60 20.69
N TYR A 28 28.34 38.57 19.85
CA TYR A 28 28.25 38.90 18.43
C TYR A 28 28.03 37.62 17.63
N TYR A 29 27.25 37.74 16.57
CA TYR A 29 26.80 36.66 15.70
C TYR A 29 27.09 37.01 14.25
N ARG A 30 27.43 35.99 13.45
CA ARG A 30 27.53 36.08 12.00
C ARG A 30 26.96 34.81 11.37
N TRP A 31 26.04 34.98 10.42
CA TRP A 31 25.36 33.87 9.75
C TRP A 31 26.07 33.45 8.48
N PHE A 32 26.00 32.15 8.18
CA PHE A 32 26.64 31.52 7.04
C PHE A 32 25.68 30.53 6.36
N LYS A 33 25.86 30.36 5.04
CA LYS A 33 25.25 29.29 4.25
C LYS A 33 26.32 28.28 3.85
N SER A 34 26.02 27.00 3.99
CA SER A 34 26.85 25.90 3.48
C SER A 34 26.15 25.21 2.31
N ILE A 35 26.93 24.71 1.36
CA ILE A 35 26.44 23.98 0.19
C ILE A 35 26.03 22.53 0.51
N ASP A 36 26.67 21.93 1.52
CA ASP A 36 26.56 20.50 1.86
C ASP A 36 26.35 20.25 3.35
N GLY A 37 26.29 21.32 4.15
CA GLY A 37 26.22 21.25 5.62
C GLY A 37 27.58 21.18 6.30
N ASN A 38 28.69 21.28 5.58
CA ASN A 38 30.01 21.41 6.18
C ASN A 38 30.28 22.86 6.61
N VAL A 39 30.46 23.09 7.90
CA VAL A 39 30.70 24.45 8.44
C VAL A 39 32.00 25.09 7.96
N ASN A 40 32.94 24.30 7.42
CA ASN A 40 34.23 24.79 6.94
C ASN A 40 34.17 25.43 5.55
N ASN A 41 33.10 25.21 4.77
CA ASN A 41 32.91 25.78 3.44
C ASN A 41 31.84 26.89 3.40
N GLY A 42 31.45 27.41 4.57
CA GLY A 42 30.37 28.39 4.67
C GLY A 42 30.69 29.72 4.00
N THR A 43 29.74 30.24 3.24
CA THR A 43 29.76 31.62 2.73
C THR A 43 29.04 32.53 3.71
N PRO A 44 29.64 33.66 4.14
CA PRO A 44 28.98 34.59 5.07
C PRO A 44 27.74 35.23 4.43
N LEU A 45 26.69 35.38 5.22
CA LEU A 45 25.39 35.97 4.83
C LEU A 45 25.17 37.34 5.46
N THR A 46 25.77 37.58 6.63
CA THR A 46 25.65 38.84 7.37
C THR A 46 27.03 39.33 7.78
N GLU A 47 27.10 40.58 8.21
CA GLU A 47 28.22 41.06 9.03
C GLU A 47 28.05 40.64 10.50
N TRP A 48 29.12 40.75 11.29
CA TRP A 48 29.06 40.52 12.73
C TRP A 48 28.14 41.54 13.40
N SER A 49 27.16 41.07 14.19
CA SER A 49 26.18 41.92 14.87
C SER A 49 25.70 41.29 16.18
N THR A 50 24.98 42.02 17.02
CA THR A 50 24.35 41.45 18.23
C THR A 50 23.05 40.69 17.94
N THR A 51 22.64 40.58 16.67
CA THR A 51 21.39 39.92 16.28
C THR A 51 21.60 38.42 16.12
N SER A 52 20.91 37.65 16.97
CA SER A 52 21.00 36.19 16.99
C SER A 52 20.04 35.49 16.03
N GLN A 53 19.26 36.26 15.27
CA GLN A 53 18.24 35.80 14.34
C GLN A 53 18.67 36.03 12.89
N TYR A 54 18.20 35.17 11.99
CA TYR A 54 18.38 35.32 10.56
C TYR A 54 17.13 34.86 9.84
N GLU A 55 16.55 35.75 9.03
CA GLU A 55 15.46 35.38 8.13
C GLU A 55 16.08 34.88 6.81
N THR A 56 15.74 33.66 6.41
CA THR A 56 16.23 33.11 5.14
C THR A 56 15.63 33.87 3.95
N PRO A 57 16.24 33.77 2.76
CA PRO A 57 15.55 34.13 1.53
C PRO A 57 14.23 33.34 1.40
N VAL A 58 13.32 33.91 0.63
CA VAL A 58 12.11 33.22 0.22
C VAL A 58 12.47 32.04 -0.68
N PHE A 59 11.93 30.86 -0.39
CA PHE A 59 12.19 29.65 -1.18
C PHE A 59 11.14 29.49 -2.29
N SER A 60 11.60 29.52 -3.54
CA SER A 60 10.79 29.27 -4.75
C SER A 60 11.22 28.00 -5.50
N GLU A 61 12.38 27.43 -5.15
CA GLU A 61 12.92 26.22 -5.75
C GLU A 61 12.99 25.11 -4.70
N LYS A 62 12.54 23.91 -5.03
CA LYS A 62 12.61 22.77 -4.11
C LYS A 62 14.09 22.48 -3.79
N GLY A 63 14.42 22.27 -2.51
CA GLY A 63 15.79 22.00 -2.11
C GLY A 63 16.00 21.84 -0.61
N ILE A 64 17.22 21.43 -0.26
CA ILE A 64 17.71 21.36 1.13
C ILE A 64 18.82 22.41 1.28
N TYR A 65 18.68 23.25 2.29
CA TYR A 65 19.53 24.41 2.53
C TYR A 65 20.14 24.34 3.92
N TYR A 66 21.45 24.59 4.01
CA TYR A 66 22.19 24.47 5.26
C TYR A 66 22.66 25.84 5.73
N TYR A 67 22.29 26.17 6.96
CA TYR A 67 22.67 27.42 7.61
C TYR A 67 23.38 27.13 8.91
N PHE A 68 24.29 28.00 9.30
CA PHE A 68 24.90 27.95 10.63
C PHE A 68 25.31 29.36 11.05
N CYS A 69 25.56 29.53 12.34
CA CYS A 69 25.95 30.79 12.93
C CYS A 69 27.29 30.63 13.64
N LYS A 70 28.17 31.61 13.49
CA LYS A 70 29.36 31.77 14.32
C LYS A 70 29.07 32.82 15.39
N ALA A 71 29.47 32.56 16.62
CA ALA A 71 29.31 33.47 17.74
C ALA A 71 30.65 33.76 18.43
N ALA A 72 30.85 34.99 18.89
CA ALA A 72 32.07 35.43 19.57
C ALA A 72 31.79 36.49 20.64
N SER A 73 32.66 36.58 21.65
CA SER A 73 32.55 37.59 22.73
C SER A 73 32.92 39.00 22.31
N LYS A 74 33.67 39.13 21.21
CA LYS A 74 34.02 40.39 20.56
C LYS A 74 34.06 40.15 19.05
N ILE A 75 33.94 41.21 18.26
CA ILE A 75 34.09 41.11 16.79
C ILE A 75 35.51 40.64 16.47
N PRO A 76 35.69 39.48 15.81
CA PRO A 76 37.01 38.95 15.49
C PRO A 76 37.59 39.59 14.22
N ASN A 77 38.91 39.56 14.07
CA ASN A 77 39.59 40.08 12.87
C ASN A 77 39.42 39.17 11.64
N ASN A 78 39.14 37.88 11.85
CA ASN A 78 38.81 36.91 10.81
C ASN A 78 37.91 35.80 11.37
N ASP A 79 37.21 35.09 10.50
CA ASP A 79 36.23 34.07 10.87
C ASP A 79 36.83 32.73 11.35
N ASN A 80 38.16 32.65 11.50
CA ASN A 80 38.91 31.46 11.95
C ASN A 80 39.59 31.68 13.31
N ASP A 81 39.26 32.75 14.03
CA ASP A 81 39.74 33.00 15.39
C ASP A 81 39.32 31.84 16.32
N SER A 82 40.26 31.35 17.15
CA SER A 82 40.05 30.23 18.06
C SER A 82 38.98 30.49 19.13
N ASN A 83 38.60 31.75 19.36
CA ASN A 83 37.56 32.13 20.31
C ASN A 83 36.14 32.13 19.71
N ILE A 84 35.99 31.72 18.45
CA ILE A 84 34.69 31.62 17.79
C ILE A 84 34.05 30.27 18.08
N VAL A 85 32.78 30.29 18.48
CA VAL A 85 31.94 29.10 18.60
C VAL A 85 31.06 28.97 17.37
N VAL A 86 30.98 27.77 16.80
CA VAL A 86 30.14 27.47 15.63
C VAL A 86 28.89 26.73 16.09
N SER A 87 27.71 27.17 15.64
CA SER A 87 26.46 26.48 15.93
C SER A 87 26.38 25.11 15.25
N LYS A 88 25.46 24.26 15.72
CA LYS A 88 24.98 23.15 14.91
C LYS A 88 24.39 23.69 13.59
N VAL A 89 24.51 22.89 12.54
CA VAL A 89 23.91 23.21 11.24
C VAL A 89 22.39 23.11 11.35
N ILE A 90 21.72 24.17 10.93
CA ILE A 90 20.29 24.25 10.77
C ILE A 90 19.96 23.82 9.34
N THR A 91 19.17 22.77 9.19
CA THR A 91 18.74 22.27 7.89
C THR A 91 17.33 22.76 7.60
N VAL A 92 17.17 23.54 6.53
CA VAL A 92 15.87 24.02 6.04
C VAL A 92 15.55 23.27 4.76
N ALA A 93 14.32 22.77 4.61
CA ALA A 93 13.89 22.06 3.42
C ALA A 93 12.60 22.64 2.85
N TYR A 94 12.61 22.92 1.55
CA TYR A 94 11.40 23.16 0.77
C TYR A 94 11.21 21.97 -0.17
N THR A 95 10.24 21.11 0.11
CA THR A 95 9.96 19.90 -0.69
C THR A 95 8.89 20.13 -1.75
N GLY A 96 8.07 21.18 -1.59
CA GLY A 96 6.83 21.37 -2.34
C GLY A 96 5.64 20.57 -1.81
N LEU A 97 5.83 19.76 -0.77
CA LEU A 97 4.76 19.02 -0.09
C LEU A 97 4.24 19.79 1.13
N PRO A 98 2.97 19.60 1.51
CA PRO A 98 2.51 20.06 2.81
C PRO A 98 3.19 19.29 3.95
N THR A 99 3.44 19.99 5.05
CA THR A 99 3.93 19.38 6.29
C THR A 99 2.76 19.06 7.21
N LEU A 100 2.66 17.80 7.60
CA LEU A 100 1.68 17.29 8.56
C LEU A 100 2.34 17.13 9.92
N TYR A 101 1.83 17.83 10.92
CA TYR A 101 2.24 17.71 12.31
C TYR A 101 1.20 16.91 13.08
N ILE A 102 1.66 15.94 13.85
CA ILE A 102 0.85 15.28 14.87
C ILE A 102 1.56 15.39 16.22
N GLU A 103 0.85 15.92 17.21
CA GLU A 103 1.33 16.03 18.59
C GLU A 103 0.43 15.19 19.49
N THR A 104 1.00 14.19 20.17
CA THR A 104 0.30 13.40 21.18
C THR A 104 0.40 14.08 22.55
N PRO A 105 -0.53 13.80 23.48
CA PRO A 105 -0.45 14.33 24.84
C PRO A 105 0.89 13.97 25.49
N ASN A 106 1.57 14.97 26.07
CA ASN A 106 2.88 14.84 26.71
C ASN A 106 3.95 14.19 25.80
N SER A 107 3.83 14.33 24.48
CA SER A 107 4.72 13.71 23.49
C SER A 107 4.82 12.19 23.62
N ALA A 108 3.76 11.53 24.10
CA ALA A 108 3.70 10.08 24.26
C ALA A 108 4.03 9.32 22.96
N PRO A 109 4.91 8.30 23.00
CA PRO A 109 5.27 7.55 21.81
C PRO A 109 4.12 6.63 21.34
N VAL A 110 3.94 6.51 20.03
CA VAL A 110 2.93 5.63 19.42
C VAL A 110 3.52 4.24 19.18
N ASN A 111 3.43 3.35 20.17
CA ASN A 111 4.08 2.03 20.17
C ASN A 111 3.11 0.84 20.10
N SER A 112 1.80 1.07 19.96
CA SER A 112 0.78 0.02 19.92
C SER A 112 -0.01 0.04 18.61
N LYS A 113 -0.38 -1.15 18.12
CA LYS A 113 -1.31 -1.31 16.99
C LYS A 113 -2.78 -1.37 17.40
N THR A 114 -3.07 -1.59 18.67
CA THR A 114 -4.43 -1.78 19.17
C THR A 114 -4.90 -0.58 19.97
N ASP A 115 -3.99 0.03 20.72
CA ASP A 115 -4.33 1.08 21.68
C ASP A 115 -4.28 2.44 21.00
N TRP A 116 -5.43 3.12 21.02
CA TRP A 116 -5.55 4.47 20.50
C TRP A 116 -5.09 5.48 21.54
N ILE A 117 -4.09 6.28 21.19
CA ILE A 117 -3.73 7.48 21.96
C ILE A 117 -4.71 8.58 21.55
N GLY A 118 -5.64 8.92 22.44
CA GLY A 118 -6.61 10.00 22.25
C GLY A 118 -6.04 11.38 22.50
N ASN A 119 -6.81 12.41 22.14
CA ASN A 119 -6.48 13.83 22.34
C ASN A 119 -5.15 14.27 21.68
N ALA A 120 -4.70 13.55 20.66
CA ALA A 120 -3.65 14.05 19.79
C ALA A 120 -4.19 15.19 18.91
N THR A 121 -3.31 16.03 18.39
CA THR A 121 -3.68 17.16 17.53
C THR A 121 -2.99 17.05 16.18
N ILE A 122 -3.71 17.36 15.10
CA ILE A 122 -3.22 17.49 13.74
C ILE A 122 -3.09 18.98 13.41
N SER A 123 -1.96 19.37 12.83
CA SER A 123 -1.80 20.65 12.14
C SER A 123 -1.17 20.44 10.77
N ILE A 124 -1.58 21.21 9.78
CA ILE A 124 -1.10 21.15 8.40
C ILE A 124 -0.62 22.54 8.01
N THR A 125 0.58 22.60 7.45
CA THR A 125 1.15 23.85 6.92
C THR A 125 1.80 23.61 5.57
N GLY A 126 2.02 24.68 4.81
CA GLY A 126 2.72 24.63 3.52
C GLY A 126 1.96 23.93 2.40
N ALA A 127 0.67 23.67 2.58
CA ALA A 127 -0.19 23.29 1.47
C ALA A 127 -0.31 24.45 0.47
N LEU A 128 -0.27 24.14 -0.83
CA LEU A 128 -0.44 25.14 -1.90
C LEU A 128 -1.84 25.76 -1.92
N ASN A 129 -2.86 24.96 -1.56
CA ASN A 129 -4.18 25.50 -1.29
C ASN A 129 -4.22 25.96 0.18
N ASP A 130 -4.40 27.26 0.38
CA ASP A 130 -4.40 27.87 1.71
C ASP A 130 -5.50 27.31 2.63
N GLU A 131 -6.63 26.86 2.09
CA GLU A 131 -7.73 26.26 2.84
C GLU A 131 -7.36 24.91 3.49
N TRP A 132 -6.31 24.25 2.99
CA TRP A 132 -5.83 22.99 3.57
C TRP A 132 -4.86 23.22 4.74
N ASN A 133 -4.39 24.44 4.95
CA ASN A 133 -3.58 24.78 6.11
C ASN A 133 -4.50 24.96 7.32
N VAL A 134 -4.41 24.02 8.26
CA VAL A 134 -5.30 23.92 9.42
C VAL A 134 -4.49 23.68 10.68
N SER A 135 -5.01 24.06 11.84
CA SER A 135 -4.34 23.87 13.13
C SER A 135 -5.24 23.21 14.14
N ASN A 136 -4.64 22.38 15.00
CA ASN A 136 -5.26 21.83 16.21
C ASN A 136 -6.53 20.98 15.98
N ILE A 137 -6.58 20.21 14.90
CA ILE A 137 -7.64 19.22 14.69
C ILE A 137 -7.44 18.07 15.68
N THR A 138 -8.42 17.83 16.56
CA THR A 138 -8.33 16.73 17.52
C THR A 138 -8.54 15.36 16.85
N THR A 139 -7.66 14.42 17.18
CA THR A 139 -7.66 13.05 16.68
C THR A 139 -7.21 12.07 17.76
N SER A 140 -7.45 10.79 17.51
CA SER A 140 -6.68 9.69 18.07
C SER A 140 -5.69 9.12 17.05
N ILE A 141 -4.59 8.55 17.52
CA ILE A 141 -3.57 7.90 16.68
C ILE A 141 -3.17 6.55 17.27
N ARG A 142 -2.89 5.57 16.40
CA ARG A 142 -2.25 4.30 16.74
C ARG A 142 -1.36 3.80 15.60
N GLY A 143 -0.53 2.81 15.87
CA GLY A 143 0.15 2.04 14.84
C GLY A 143 -0.81 1.22 13.99
N ARG A 144 -0.39 0.88 12.77
CA ARG A 144 -1.14 -0.04 11.88
C ARG A 144 -0.22 -0.99 11.13
N GLY A 145 -0.82 -1.88 10.34
CA GLY A 145 -0.12 -2.80 9.44
C GLY A 145 0.39 -4.05 10.14
N ASN A 146 0.73 -5.05 9.32
CA ASN A 146 1.23 -6.33 9.81
C ASN A 146 2.76 -6.36 9.73
N THR A 147 3.34 -6.81 8.62
CA THR A 147 4.79 -6.78 8.40
C THR A 147 5.36 -5.36 8.41
N THR A 148 4.63 -4.37 7.91
CA THR A 148 5.06 -2.96 7.90
C THR A 148 5.23 -2.38 9.30
N TRP A 149 4.50 -2.88 10.30
CA TRP A 149 4.67 -2.47 11.70
C TRP A 149 6.01 -2.90 12.29
N GLN A 150 6.64 -3.95 11.76
CA GLN A 150 7.95 -4.42 12.22
C GLN A 150 9.10 -3.59 11.63
N GLN A 151 8.82 -2.74 10.64
CA GLN A 151 9.85 -1.93 9.98
C GLN A 151 10.31 -0.75 10.85
N PRO A 152 11.53 -0.21 10.66
CA PRO A 152 12.01 0.96 11.40
C PRO A 152 11.08 2.18 11.31
N LYS A 153 10.55 2.45 10.11
CA LYS A 153 9.61 3.54 9.86
C LYS A 153 8.17 3.04 9.94
N LYS A 154 7.45 3.48 10.98
CA LYS A 154 6.13 2.93 11.33
C LYS A 154 4.98 3.61 10.56
N PRO A 155 3.98 2.87 10.06
CA PRO A 155 2.74 3.45 9.56
C PRO A 155 1.72 3.66 10.68
N TYR A 156 0.79 4.61 10.49
CA TYR A 156 -0.19 4.99 11.51
C TYR A 156 -1.63 4.99 10.97
N ALA A 157 -2.59 4.82 11.86
CA ALA A 157 -4.01 5.05 11.62
C ALA A 157 -4.49 6.21 12.49
N LEU A 158 -5.39 7.02 11.96
CA LEU A 158 -5.95 8.20 12.60
C LEU A 158 -7.47 8.05 12.72
N LYS A 159 -8.00 8.50 13.86
CA LYS A 159 -9.45 8.60 14.12
C LYS A 159 -9.78 10.00 14.60
N LEU A 160 -10.31 10.86 13.73
CA LEU A 160 -10.69 12.23 14.09
C LEU A 160 -11.88 12.22 15.06
N ASN A 161 -11.94 13.20 15.95
CA ASN A 161 -13.09 13.34 16.85
C ASN A 161 -14.34 13.84 16.11
N LYS A 162 -14.14 14.56 15.00
CA LYS A 162 -15.20 15.10 14.14
C LYS A 162 -14.98 14.62 12.71
N ILE A 163 -16.06 14.26 12.02
CA ILE A 163 -16.05 14.00 10.57
C ILE A 163 -15.80 15.33 9.85
N GLN A 164 -14.72 15.41 9.08
CA GLN A 164 -14.36 16.58 8.30
C GLN A 164 -13.38 16.21 7.18
N GLU A 165 -13.20 17.13 6.24
CA GLU A 165 -12.23 17.02 5.14
C GLU A 165 -10.81 17.27 5.65
N ILE A 166 -9.83 16.63 5.02
CA ILE A 166 -8.40 16.86 5.22
C ILE A 166 -7.75 16.87 3.83
N PHE A 167 -6.95 17.89 3.51
CA PHE A 167 -6.36 18.09 2.18
C PHE A 167 -7.38 18.11 1.01
N GLY A 168 -8.62 18.55 1.28
CA GLY A 168 -9.72 18.54 0.31
C GLY A 168 -10.19 17.13 -0.10
N LEU A 169 -9.77 16.09 0.65
CA LEU A 169 -10.32 14.74 0.49
C LEU A 169 -11.70 14.67 1.14
N PRO A 170 -12.63 13.83 0.61
CA PRO A 170 -13.98 13.73 1.14
C PRO A 170 -14.04 13.51 2.65
N ALA A 171 -14.97 14.20 3.31
CA ALA A 171 -15.05 14.25 4.77
C ALA A 171 -15.21 12.86 5.39
N HIS A 172 -14.32 12.50 6.32
CA HIS A 172 -14.41 11.28 7.12
C HIS A 172 -13.61 11.45 8.41
N ASN A 173 -13.80 10.56 9.37
CA ASN A 173 -13.02 10.55 10.60
C ASN A 173 -11.94 9.46 10.65
N ARG A 174 -11.65 8.77 9.55
CA ARG A 174 -10.70 7.64 9.51
C ARG A 174 -9.73 7.82 8.36
N TRP A 175 -8.47 7.91 8.71
CA TRP A 175 -7.37 8.19 7.78
C TRP A 175 -6.19 7.28 8.10
N VAL A 176 -5.30 7.11 7.13
CA VAL A 176 -4.06 6.34 7.28
C VAL A 176 -2.85 7.17 6.88
N LEU A 177 -1.74 6.87 7.53
CA LEU A 177 -0.40 7.34 7.17
C LEU A 177 0.43 6.12 6.79
N ILE A 178 0.72 5.99 5.50
CA ILE A 178 1.54 4.91 4.93
C ILE A 178 2.98 5.40 4.82
N ALA A 179 3.90 4.66 5.46
CA ALA A 179 5.31 5.00 5.49
C ALA A 179 6.06 4.74 4.16
N ASN A 180 5.49 3.88 3.29
CA ASN A 180 6.11 3.34 2.08
C ASN A 180 7.53 2.80 2.31
N TYR A 181 7.78 2.22 3.49
CA TYR A 181 9.13 1.78 3.85
C TYR A 181 9.66 0.70 2.91
N LEU A 182 8.82 -0.22 2.43
CA LEU A 182 9.26 -1.30 1.53
C LEU A 182 9.34 -0.86 0.05
N ASP A 183 9.17 0.42 -0.22
CA ASP A 183 9.20 0.98 -1.58
C ASP A 183 10.12 2.19 -1.64
N ASN A 184 11.36 1.96 -2.10
CA ASN A 184 12.33 3.04 -2.33
C ASN A 184 11.97 3.98 -3.49
N SER A 185 10.96 3.65 -4.30
CA SER A 185 10.38 4.60 -5.28
C SER A 185 9.26 5.45 -4.68
N PHE A 186 8.65 5.01 -3.57
CA PHE A 186 7.44 5.57 -2.95
C PHE A 186 6.18 5.59 -3.85
N MET A 187 6.27 5.12 -5.09
CA MET A 187 5.25 5.31 -6.13
C MET A 187 4.38 4.09 -6.39
N ARG A 188 4.69 2.90 -5.86
CA ARG A 188 3.96 1.68 -6.22
C ARG A 188 2.47 1.75 -5.86
N ASN A 189 2.15 2.20 -4.64
CA ASN A 189 0.77 2.41 -4.20
C ASN A 189 0.03 3.41 -5.10
N GLU A 190 0.64 4.56 -5.36
CA GLU A 190 0.08 5.60 -6.21
C GLU A 190 -0.11 5.15 -7.66
N MET A 191 0.78 4.34 -8.22
CA MET A 191 0.59 3.77 -9.54
C MET A 191 -0.59 2.78 -9.59
N GLY A 192 -0.77 1.97 -8.54
CA GLY A 192 -1.98 1.15 -8.39
C GLY A 192 -3.26 1.98 -8.38
N PHE A 193 -3.29 3.09 -7.64
CA PHE A 193 -4.43 4.02 -7.59
C PHE A 193 -4.62 4.77 -8.91
N TYR A 194 -3.53 5.18 -9.58
CA TYR A 194 -3.57 5.76 -10.92
C TYR A 194 -4.25 4.82 -11.92
N PHE A 195 -3.87 3.54 -11.93
CA PHE A 195 -4.51 2.55 -12.80
C PHE A 195 -5.98 2.34 -12.41
N SER A 196 -6.30 2.23 -11.12
CA SER A 196 -7.68 2.13 -10.63
C SER A 196 -8.57 3.27 -11.12
N LYS A 197 -8.08 4.51 -11.07
CA LYS A 197 -8.78 5.67 -11.60
C LYS A 197 -8.90 5.62 -13.12
N SER A 198 -7.83 5.25 -13.82
CA SER A 198 -7.78 5.24 -15.29
C SER A 198 -8.65 4.13 -15.91
N PHE A 199 -8.82 3.02 -15.21
CA PHE A 199 -9.75 1.94 -15.58
C PHE A 199 -11.18 2.19 -15.07
N GLU A 200 -11.44 3.29 -14.35
CA GLU A 200 -12.75 3.60 -13.79
C GLU A 200 -13.29 2.44 -12.91
N MET A 201 -12.50 2.04 -11.90
CA MET A 201 -13.00 1.20 -10.82
C MET A 201 -14.07 1.95 -10.01
N ASP A 202 -15.01 1.23 -9.40
CA ASP A 202 -16.15 1.79 -8.65
C ASP A 202 -15.72 2.81 -7.58
N TRP A 203 -14.58 2.56 -6.93
CA TRP A 203 -13.93 3.53 -6.06
C TRP A 203 -12.41 3.35 -6.10
N THR A 204 -11.69 4.47 -6.05
CA THR A 204 -10.24 4.53 -5.97
C THR A 204 -9.85 5.26 -4.70
N VAL A 205 -8.88 4.73 -3.96
CA VAL A 205 -8.43 5.38 -2.73
C VAL A 205 -7.70 6.69 -3.06
N HIS A 206 -8.04 7.77 -2.35
CA HIS A 206 -7.37 9.05 -2.51
C HIS A 206 -6.37 9.31 -1.38
N GLY A 207 -5.30 10.01 -1.72
CA GLY A 207 -4.33 10.49 -0.76
C GLY A 207 -3.41 11.57 -1.30
N LYS A 208 -2.49 12.00 -0.44
CA LYS A 208 -1.49 13.04 -0.66
C LYS A 208 -0.20 12.65 0.03
N PHE A 209 0.92 12.93 -0.62
CA PHE A 209 2.22 12.88 0.04
C PHE A 209 2.39 14.07 1.00
N VAL A 210 2.99 13.81 2.15
CA VAL A 210 3.23 14.79 3.22
C VAL A 210 4.62 14.61 3.81
N ASP A 211 5.25 15.71 4.20
CA ASP A 211 6.37 15.67 5.15
C ASP A 211 5.79 15.50 6.56
N PHE A 212 6.02 14.35 7.20
CA PHE A 212 5.36 14.03 8.47
C PHE A 212 6.24 14.34 9.67
N VAL A 213 5.71 15.07 10.65
CA VAL A 213 6.33 15.37 11.94
C VAL A 213 5.45 14.82 13.06
N LEU A 214 6.03 14.00 13.94
CA LEU A 214 5.37 13.44 15.11
C LEU A 214 6.10 13.89 16.37
N ASN A 215 5.41 14.57 17.29
CA ASN A 215 5.96 15.06 18.55
C ASN A 215 7.23 15.90 18.35
N GLY A 216 7.16 16.89 17.45
CA GLY A 216 8.29 17.74 17.06
C GLY A 216 9.43 17.06 16.27
N LYS A 217 9.32 15.75 15.98
CA LYS A 217 10.34 14.98 15.27
C LYS A 217 9.91 14.69 13.84
N TYR A 218 10.75 15.08 12.86
CA TYR A 218 10.52 14.68 11.47
C TYR A 218 10.63 13.16 11.33
N MET A 219 9.56 12.56 10.79
CA MET A 219 9.40 11.12 10.61
C MET A 219 9.63 10.70 9.16
N GLY A 220 9.82 11.62 8.22
CA GLY A 220 10.04 11.30 6.80
C GLY A 220 8.85 11.61 5.90
N LEU A 221 8.98 11.16 4.65
CA LEU A 221 7.95 11.25 3.61
C LEU A 221 6.88 10.19 3.87
N TYR A 222 5.62 10.60 4.03
CA TYR A 222 4.49 9.69 4.19
C TYR A 222 3.45 9.91 3.10
N TRP A 223 2.64 8.89 2.85
CA TRP A 223 1.39 9.03 2.12
C TRP A 223 0.23 9.09 3.11
N PHE A 224 -0.47 10.22 3.17
CA PHE A 224 -1.70 10.40 3.92
C PHE A 224 -2.89 10.09 3.02
N GLY A 225 -3.81 9.24 3.45
CA GLY A 225 -4.98 8.95 2.64
C GLY A 225 -6.13 8.30 3.36
N GLU A 226 -7.15 7.97 2.58
CA GLU A 226 -8.40 7.40 3.07
C GLU A 226 -8.19 5.98 3.60
N ALA A 227 -8.88 5.65 4.71
CA ALA A 227 -9.05 4.26 5.11
C ALA A 227 -10.17 3.62 4.26
N ILE A 228 -9.96 2.39 3.80
CA ILE A 228 -10.97 1.62 3.06
C ILE A 228 -12.10 1.25 4.02
N LEU A 229 -13.22 1.96 3.91
CA LEU A 229 -14.41 1.79 4.75
C LEU A 229 -15.66 2.13 3.93
N PRO A 230 -16.83 1.59 4.34
CA PRO A 230 -18.11 1.99 3.79
C PRO A 230 -18.39 3.48 4.05
N ASP A 231 -18.60 4.24 2.99
CA ASP A 231 -19.12 5.62 3.01
C ASP A 231 -19.56 6.00 1.60
N LYS A 232 -20.54 6.89 1.46
CA LYS A 232 -21.05 7.34 0.15
C LYS A 232 -19.98 7.96 -0.76
N ASN A 233 -18.92 8.52 -0.20
CA ASN A 233 -17.78 9.08 -0.93
C ASN A 233 -16.55 8.15 -0.95
N ARG A 234 -16.67 6.96 -0.34
CA ARG A 234 -15.65 5.91 -0.34
C ARG A 234 -16.17 4.65 -1.00
N VAL A 235 -16.10 3.51 -0.31
CA VAL A 235 -16.78 2.28 -0.73
C VAL A 235 -18.28 2.48 -0.52
N ASN A 236 -18.98 2.90 -1.57
CA ASN A 236 -20.39 3.24 -1.51
C ASN A 236 -21.27 1.99 -1.50
N ILE A 237 -21.44 1.40 -0.31
CA ILE A 237 -22.25 0.22 -0.06
C ILE A 237 -23.19 0.44 1.13
N ASN A 238 -24.29 -0.31 1.21
CA ASN A 238 -25.19 -0.26 2.37
C ASN A 238 -24.54 -0.94 3.59
N ASN A 239 -24.06 -0.14 4.54
CA ASN A 239 -23.41 -0.65 5.76
C ASN A 239 -24.37 -1.24 6.82
N GLY A 240 -25.69 -1.23 6.56
CA GLY A 240 -26.69 -1.68 7.53
C GLY A 240 -27.00 -0.65 8.63
N ARG A 241 -27.77 -1.09 9.63
CA ARG A 241 -28.22 -0.26 10.77
C ARG A 241 -28.32 -1.08 12.06
N MET A 242 -28.37 -0.39 13.20
CA MET A 242 -28.36 -1.02 14.52
C MET A 242 -29.59 -1.89 14.81
N ASP A 243 -30.76 -1.53 14.29
CA ASP A 243 -32.05 -2.18 14.52
C ASP A 243 -32.39 -3.28 13.48
N MET A 244 -31.38 -3.79 12.77
CA MET A 244 -31.59 -4.85 11.77
C MET A 244 -32.04 -6.16 12.40
N ALA A 245 -33.17 -6.70 11.92
CA ALA A 245 -33.62 -8.04 12.28
C ALA A 245 -32.68 -9.14 11.74
N ASP A 246 -32.75 -10.35 12.32
CA ASP A 246 -31.88 -11.48 11.95
C ASP A 246 -32.10 -11.96 10.50
N ASN A 247 -33.29 -11.74 9.95
CA ASN A 247 -33.65 -12.06 8.55
C ASN A 247 -33.35 -10.93 7.56
N GLU A 248 -32.90 -9.77 8.02
CA GLU A 248 -32.47 -8.66 7.15
C GLU A 248 -30.98 -8.75 6.81
N ASP A 249 -30.62 -8.21 5.65
CA ASP A 249 -29.24 -8.22 5.14
C ASP A 249 -28.69 -6.83 4.83
N LYS A 250 -27.38 -6.75 4.66
CA LYS A 250 -26.62 -5.55 4.31
C LYS A 250 -25.57 -5.89 3.27
N ASP A 251 -24.90 -4.88 2.74
CA ASP A 251 -23.77 -5.11 1.83
C ASP A 251 -22.48 -5.36 2.62
N TYR A 252 -21.54 -6.02 1.94
CA TYR A 252 -20.30 -6.45 2.57
C TYR A 252 -19.10 -5.86 1.85
N LEU A 253 -18.22 -5.23 2.61
CA LEU A 253 -16.84 -4.99 2.22
C LEU A 253 -16.04 -6.20 2.71
N ILE A 254 -15.47 -6.92 1.76
CA ILE A 254 -14.76 -8.17 1.97
C ILE A 254 -13.28 -7.93 1.72
N GLU A 255 -12.43 -8.49 2.59
CA GLU A 255 -10.99 -8.62 2.34
C GLU A 255 -10.66 -10.11 2.31
N MET A 256 -9.98 -10.56 1.26
CA MET A 256 -9.26 -11.83 1.29
C MET A 256 -7.86 -11.58 1.84
N ASP A 257 -7.59 -12.10 3.03
CA ASP A 257 -6.28 -12.00 3.68
C ASP A 257 -5.92 -13.25 4.50
N VAL A 258 -4.74 -13.82 4.26
CA VAL A 258 -4.22 -14.95 5.03
C VAL A 258 -3.86 -14.62 6.49
N TYR A 259 -3.74 -13.34 6.86
CA TYR A 259 -3.59 -12.96 8.28
C TYR A 259 -4.79 -13.39 9.12
N PHE A 260 -5.98 -13.46 8.51
CA PHE A 260 -7.17 -14.08 9.09
C PHE A 260 -7.50 -13.56 10.51
N ASP A 261 -7.41 -12.24 10.71
CA ASP A 261 -7.42 -11.59 12.02
C ASP A 261 -8.63 -10.68 12.31
N GLU A 262 -9.61 -10.58 11.40
CA GLU A 262 -10.91 -9.93 11.67
C GLU A 262 -11.82 -10.78 12.57
N ALA A 263 -12.86 -10.18 13.16
CA ALA A 263 -13.80 -10.93 14.01
C ALA A 263 -14.71 -11.83 13.18
N VAL A 264 -15.19 -11.33 12.03
CA VAL A 264 -16.01 -12.11 11.09
C VAL A 264 -15.16 -12.61 9.92
N LYS A 265 -14.90 -13.92 9.90
CA LYS A 265 -14.03 -14.57 8.91
C LYS A 265 -14.35 -16.04 8.70
N PHE A 266 -14.07 -16.57 7.52
CA PHE A 266 -14.27 -17.98 7.17
C PHE A 266 -13.43 -18.40 5.95
N TRP A 267 -13.27 -19.71 5.76
CA TRP A 267 -12.65 -20.28 4.57
C TRP A 267 -13.72 -20.81 3.64
N SER A 268 -13.62 -20.50 2.35
CA SER A 268 -14.51 -21.08 1.34
C SER A 268 -14.12 -22.53 1.00
N PRO A 269 -14.98 -23.30 0.31
CA PRO A 269 -14.63 -24.61 -0.23
C PRO A 269 -13.35 -24.60 -1.10
N LYS A 270 -13.08 -23.51 -1.84
CA LYS A 270 -11.83 -23.31 -2.58
C LYS A 270 -10.64 -22.85 -1.73
N ARG A 271 -10.77 -22.89 -0.39
CA ARG A 271 -9.74 -22.50 0.58
C ARG A 271 -9.28 -21.04 0.42
N LEU A 272 -10.19 -20.14 0.08
CA LEU A 272 -9.94 -18.70 0.08
C LEU A 272 -10.29 -18.09 1.46
N PRO A 273 -9.43 -17.21 2.03
CA PRO A 273 -9.62 -16.66 3.38
C PRO A 273 -10.49 -15.40 3.36
N TYR A 274 -11.80 -15.54 3.52
CA TYR A 274 -12.71 -14.40 3.56
C TYR A 274 -12.75 -13.73 4.93
N MET A 275 -12.66 -12.40 4.96
CA MET A 275 -12.86 -11.56 6.14
C MET A 275 -13.79 -10.39 5.83
N ILE A 276 -14.63 -9.99 6.79
CA ILE A 276 -15.59 -8.89 6.61
C ILE A 276 -15.05 -7.64 7.31
N LYS A 277 -14.83 -6.58 6.53
CA LYS A 277 -14.24 -5.32 7.03
C LYS A 277 -15.26 -4.35 7.59
N ASN A 278 -16.53 -4.59 7.29
CA ASN A 278 -17.63 -3.80 7.79
C ASN A 278 -18.53 -4.65 8.70
N GLU A 279 -17.94 -5.22 9.75
CA GLU A 279 -18.61 -6.07 10.74
C GLU A 279 -19.50 -5.31 11.74
N ASP A 280 -19.72 -4.01 11.52
CA ASP A 280 -20.71 -3.22 12.24
C ASP A 280 -22.06 -3.95 12.23
N PHE A 281 -22.72 -4.00 13.41
CA PHE A 281 -24.00 -4.68 13.61
C PHE A 281 -23.98 -6.21 13.41
N MET A 282 -22.79 -6.81 13.38
CA MET A 282 -22.60 -8.27 13.36
C MET A 282 -21.98 -8.80 14.65
N ILE A 283 -21.18 -7.99 15.33
CA ILE A 283 -20.47 -8.35 16.57
C ILE A 283 -20.98 -7.56 17.79
N ASP A 284 -20.79 -8.12 18.98
CA ASP A 284 -21.06 -7.47 20.26
C ASP A 284 -19.86 -6.65 20.77
N GLU A 285 -20.01 -6.04 21.94
CA GLU A 285 -18.96 -5.23 22.60
C GLU A 285 -17.69 -6.03 22.95
N ASN A 286 -17.77 -7.36 23.01
CA ASN A 286 -16.66 -8.27 23.26
C ASN A 286 -16.09 -8.86 21.96
N MET A 287 -16.43 -8.27 20.81
CA MET A 287 -16.04 -8.71 19.47
C MET A 287 -16.50 -10.13 19.13
N GLN A 288 -17.61 -10.60 19.70
CA GLN A 288 -18.20 -11.91 19.39
C GLN A 288 -19.38 -11.78 18.43
N LEU A 289 -19.54 -12.75 17.53
CA LEU A 289 -20.66 -12.80 16.60
C LEU A 289 -22.01 -12.88 17.33
N THR A 290 -22.91 -11.95 17.01
CA THR A 290 -24.31 -11.98 17.45
C THR A 290 -25.13 -13.02 16.66
N SER A 291 -26.36 -13.34 17.10
CA SER A 291 -27.25 -14.24 16.34
C SER A 291 -27.53 -13.71 14.93
N GLY A 292 -27.87 -12.42 14.80
CA GLY A 292 -28.08 -11.76 13.52
C GLY A 292 -26.82 -11.69 12.68
N GLY A 293 -25.66 -11.41 13.30
CA GLY A 293 -24.35 -11.47 12.63
C GLY A 293 -24.03 -12.85 12.07
N LYS A 294 -24.31 -13.92 12.84
CA LYS A 294 -24.16 -15.30 12.38
C LYS A 294 -25.10 -15.61 11.21
N ALA A 295 -26.39 -15.26 11.30
CA ALA A 295 -27.35 -15.49 10.23
C ALA A 295 -26.97 -14.77 8.92
N ARG A 296 -26.47 -13.52 9.03
CA ARG A 296 -25.89 -12.76 7.93
C ARG A 296 -24.66 -13.45 7.32
N THR A 297 -23.76 -13.92 8.16
CA THR A 297 -22.53 -14.62 7.73
C THR A 297 -22.86 -15.93 7.00
N ASP A 298 -23.80 -16.73 7.53
CA ASP A 298 -24.23 -17.99 6.92
C ASP A 298 -24.86 -17.78 5.53
N ARG A 299 -25.62 -16.69 5.35
CA ARG A 299 -26.16 -16.30 4.03
C ARG A 299 -25.04 -15.94 3.05
N LEU A 300 -24.09 -15.11 3.46
CA LEU A 300 -22.94 -14.75 2.61
C LEU A 300 -22.12 -15.99 2.20
N ILE A 301 -21.85 -16.91 3.14
CA ILE A 301 -21.18 -18.19 2.85
C ILE A 301 -21.95 -18.98 1.79
N THR A 302 -23.28 -19.04 1.90
CA THR A 302 -24.13 -19.73 0.91
C THR A 302 -23.99 -19.10 -0.48
N LYS A 303 -23.90 -17.77 -0.57
CA LYS A 303 -23.70 -17.06 -1.84
C LYS A 303 -22.34 -17.33 -2.46
N ILE A 304 -21.28 -17.36 -1.66
CA ILE A 304 -19.93 -17.71 -2.11
C ILE A 304 -19.86 -19.16 -2.57
N ASN A 305 -20.48 -20.10 -1.84
CA ASN A 305 -20.53 -21.50 -2.24
C ASN A 305 -21.26 -21.67 -3.58
N ASN A 306 -22.34 -20.92 -3.80
CA ASN A 306 -23.03 -20.91 -5.09
C ASN A 306 -22.15 -20.34 -6.21
N LEU A 307 -21.40 -19.27 -5.94
CA LEU A 307 -20.43 -18.73 -6.90
C LEU A 307 -19.37 -19.77 -7.27
N GLU A 308 -18.75 -20.41 -6.28
CA GLU A 308 -17.74 -21.43 -6.51
C GLU A 308 -18.31 -22.63 -7.26
N HIS A 309 -19.56 -23.04 -7.00
CA HIS A 309 -20.21 -24.11 -7.75
C HIS A 309 -20.40 -23.77 -9.23
N LEU A 310 -20.76 -22.53 -9.56
CA LEU A 310 -20.89 -22.07 -10.94
C LEU A 310 -19.54 -21.93 -11.64
N LEU A 311 -18.50 -21.50 -10.92
CA LEU A 311 -17.15 -21.36 -11.47
C LEU A 311 -16.44 -22.70 -11.69
N TYR A 312 -16.66 -23.67 -10.81
CA TYR A 312 -15.94 -24.94 -10.79
C TYR A 312 -16.89 -26.13 -11.00
N THR A 313 -17.30 -26.30 -12.25
CA THR A 313 -18.16 -27.43 -12.69
C THR A 313 -17.35 -28.70 -12.92
N GLU A 314 -18.01 -29.86 -13.05
CA GLU A 314 -17.36 -31.16 -13.28
C GLU A 314 -16.56 -31.23 -14.59
N ASN A 315 -16.95 -30.47 -15.62
CA ASN A 315 -16.28 -30.46 -16.91
C ASN A 315 -15.14 -29.42 -17.01
N GLY A 316 -14.88 -28.67 -15.93
CA GLY A 316 -13.83 -27.65 -15.86
C GLY A 316 -14.15 -26.35 -16.62
N ILE A 317 -15.36 -26.19 -17.14
CA ILE A 317 -15.84 -24.98 -17.83
C ILE A 317 -16.89 -24.31 -16.94
N PRO A 318 -16.70 -23.04 -16.53
CA PRO A 318 -17.68 -22.33 -15.72
C PRO A 318 -19.08 -22.32 -16.36
N ASP A 319 -20.11 -22.46 -15.55
CA ASP A 319 -21.48 -22.13 -15.96
C ASP A 319 -21.59 -20.61 -16.11
N GLU A 320 -21.77 -20.14 -17.34
CA GLU A 320 -21.81 -18.71 -17.69
C GLU A 320 -22.87 -17.91 -16.92
N SER A 321 -23.82 -18.54 -16.23
CA SER A 321 -24.74 -17.88 -15.29
C SER A 321 -24.05 -17.31 -14.05
N TYR A 322 -22.77 -17.63 -13.78
CA TYR A 322 -21.95 -16.94 -12.77
C TYR A 322 -21.94 -15.41 -13.03
N SER A 323 -22.10 -15.00 -14.28
CA SER A 323 -22.15 -13.59 -14.67
C SER A 323 -23.39 -12.83 -14.18
N ASN A 324 -24.39 -13.53 -13.63
CA ASN A 324 -25.52 -12.91 -12.94
C ASN A 324 -25.21 -12.58 -11.48
N ILE A 325 -24.08 -13.09 -10.96
CA ILE A 325 -23.71 -12.95 -9.55
C ILE A 325 -22.33 -12.30 -9.36
N ILE A 326 -21.58 -12.06 -10.43
CA ILE A 326 -20.37 -11.24 -10.39
C ILE A 326 -20.47 -10.11 -11.42
N ASP A 327 -19.91 -8.96 -11.06
CA ASP A 327 -19.69 -7.87 -12.01
C ASP A 327 -18.40 -8.13 -12.80
N ILE A 328 -18.53 -8.77 -13.97
CA ILE A 328 -17.40 -9.12 -14.84
C ILE A 328 -16.48 -7.92 -15.12
N ASP A 329 -17.04 -6.71 -15.23
CA ASP A 329 -16.25 -5.53 -15.54
C ASP A 329 -15.29 -5.18 -14.42
N SER A 330 -15.77 -5.20 -13.18
CA SER A 330 -14.93 -4.96 -12.00
C SER A 330 -13.80 -5.99 -11.90
N TRP A 331 -14.08 -7.27 -12.16
CA TRP A 331 -13.09 -8.35 -12.08
C TRP A 331 -12.04 -8.25 -13.21
N ALA A 332 -12.45 -7.99 -14.45
CA ALA A 332 -11.50 -7.79 -15.55
C ALA A 332 -10.57 -6.59 -15.30
N LYS A 333 -11.13 -5.47 -14.84
CA LYS A 333 -10.37 -4.26 -14.51
C LYS A 333 -9.42 -4.47 -13.32
N TYR A 334 -9.89 -5.16 -12.27
CA TYR A 334 -9.04 -5.52 -11.13
C TYR A 334 -7.87 -6.42 -11.55
N TRP A 335 -8.09 -7.35 -12.49
CA TRP A 335 -7.02 -8.16 -13.07
C TRP A 335 -6.01 -7.30 -13.84
N PHE A 336 -6.44 -6.37 -14.70
CA PHE A 336 -5.52 -5.48 -15.43
C PHE A 336 -4.55 -4.77 -14.49
N ILE A 337 -5.10 -4.15 -13.44
CA ILE A 337 -4.31 -3.36 -12.49
C ILE A 337 -3.28 -4.25 -11.79
N ASN A 338 -3.72 -5.37 -11.23
CA ASN A 338 -2.82 -6.27 -10.49
C ASN A 338 -1.80 -6.96 -11.41
N GLU A 339 -2.16 -7.29 -12.64
CA GLU A 339 -1.27 -7.94 -13.60
C GLU A 339 -0.19 -6.98 -14.14
N ILE A 340 -0.56 -5.72 -14.44
CA ILE A 340 0.41 -4.67 -14.80
C ILE A 340 1.36 -4.42 -13.62
N MET A 341 0.81 -4.20 -12.43
CA MET A 341 1.58 -3.98 -11.20
C MET A 341 2.35 -5.22 -10.75
N THR A 342 2.08 -6.40 -11.32
CA THR A 342 2.64 -7.68 -10.86
C THR A 342 2.41 -7.88 -9.36
N ASN A 343 1.19 -7.59 -8.89
CA ASN A 343 0.81 -7.78 -7.51
C ASN A 343 0.53 -9.28 -7.23
N LYS A 344 1.58 -9.98 -6.79
CA LYS A 344 1.52 -11.43 -6.51
C LYS A 344 0.81 -11.78 -5.21
N GLU A 345 0.38 -10.79 -4.42
CA GLU A 345 -0.43 -11.04 -3.23
C GLU A 345 -1.70 -11.83 -3.58
N LEU A 346 -2.25 -11.69 -4.80
CA LEU A 346 -3.39 -12.50 -5.27
C LEU A 346 -3.12 -14.02 -5.30
N GLN A 347 -1.86 -14.46 -5.42
CA GLN A 347 -1.49 -15.89 -5.39
C GLN A 347 -1.65 -16.50 -3.99
N HIS A 348 -1.65 -15.65 -2.96
CA HIS A 348 -1.78 -16.02 -1.56
C HIS A 348 -2.50 -14.86 -0.84
N PRO A 349 -3.80 -14.65 -1.15
CA PRO A 349 -4.49 -13.38 -1.00
C PRO A 349 -4.14 -12.64 0.29
N LYS A 350 -3.56 -11.44 0.15
CA LYS A 350 -3.45 -10.42 1.21
C LYS A 350 -3.93 -9.09 0.67
N SER A 351 -4.64 -8.34 1.50
CA SER A 351 -5.18 -7.02 1.11
C SER A 351 -5.95 -7.01 -0.22
N CYS A 352 -6.63 -8.11 -0.55
CA CYS A 352 -7.44 -8.23 -1.76
C CYS A 352 -8.91 -7.91 -1.42
N TYR A 353 -9.41 -6.75 -1.87
CA TYR A 353 -10.74 -6.29 -1.49
C TYR A 353 -11.80 -6.58 -2.56
N PHE A 354 -13.01 -6.84 -2.08
CA PHE A 354 -14.21 -7.08 -2.88
C PHE A 354 -15.43 -6.45 -2.18
N THR A 355 -16.51 -6.26 -2.92
CA THR A 355 -17.81 -5.92 -2.33
C THR A 355 -18.88 -6.92 -2.73
N TYR A 356 -19.83 -7.19 -1.84
CA TYR A 356 -21.04 -7.94 -2.17
C TYR A 356 -22.28 -7.06 -1.94
N ASP A 357 -23.04 -6.84 -3.01
CA ASP A 357 -24.35 -6.19 -2.99
C ASP A 357 -25.41 -7.25 -2.70
N SER A 358 -26.03 -7.14 -1.52
CA SER A 358 -27.01 -8.09 -1.02
C SER A 358 -28.36 -8.02 -1.73
N VAL A 359 -28.71 -6.85 -2.28
CA VAL A 359 -30.00 -6.60 -2.95
C VAL A 359 -29.96 -7.15 -4.37
N ASN A 360 -28.89 -6.86 -5.09
CA ASN A 360 -28.72 -7.29 -6.48
C ASN A 360 -28.03 -8.65 -6.59
N ASN A 361 -27.49 -9.19 -5.48
CA ASN A 361 -26.79 -10.46 -5.44
C ASN A 361 -25.54 -10.48 -6.33
N ILE A 362 -24.72 -9.42 -6.27
CA ILE A 362 -23.56 -9.21 -7.14
C ILE A 362 -22.27 -9.04 -6.32
N PHE A 363 -21.25 -9.81 -6.64
CA PHE A 363 -19.86 -9.62 -6.19
C PHE A 363 -19.08 -8.74 -7.15
N LYS A 364 -18.41 -7.71 -6.63
CA LYS A 364 -17.51 -6.84 -7.38
C LYS A 364 -16.09 -6.94 -6.85
N ALA A 365 -15.11 -6.85 -7.73
CA ALA A 365 -13.71 -6.77 -7.36
C ALA A 365 -13.29 -5.32 -7.10
N GLY A 366 -12.43 -5.14 -6.11
CA GLY A 366 -11.97 -3.86 -5.65
C GLY A 366 -12.62 -3.39 -4.34
N PRO A 367 -12.14 -2.26 -3.80
CA PRO A 367 -11.11 -1.38 -4.36
C PRO A 367 -9.70 -2.00 -4.36
N VAL A 368 -8.77 -1.42 -5.11
CA VAL A 368 -7.36 -1.87 -5.08
C VAL A 368 -6.62 -1.31 -3.86
N TRP A 369 -5.64 -2.06 -3.35
CA TRP A 369 -4.86 -1.68 -2.17
C TRP A 369 -3.51 -2.40 -2.10
N ASP A 370 -2.59 -1.84 -1.30
CA ASP A 370 -1.32 -2.42 -0.84
C ASP A 370 -0.39 -2.98 -1.93
N TYR A 371 0.32 -2.08 -2.61
CA TYR A 371 1.22 -2.39 -3.72
C TYR A 371 2.71 -2.30 -3.36
N ASP A 372 3.09 -2.18 -2.09
CA ASP A 372 4.50 -2.06 -1.69
C ASP A 372 5.33 -3.32 -2.02
N TRP A 373 4.69 -4.51 -2.03
CA TRP A 373 5.23 -5.79 -2.51
C TRP A 373 5.04 -6.08 -4.00
N SER A 374 4.51 -5.12 -4.76
CA SER A 374 4.29 -5.27 -6.20
C SER A 374 5.51 -4.81 -7.03
N SER A 375 5.52 -5.13 -8.33
CA SER A 375 6.50 -4.57 -9.29
C SER A 375 7.97 -4.75 -8.86
N LEU A 376 8.29 -5.93 -8.32
CA LEU A 376 9.63 -6.23 -7.80
C LEU A 376 10.58 -6.72 -8.90
N GLN A 377 10.05 -7.42 -9.92
CA GLN A 377 10.83 -8.02 -10.98
C GLN A 377 10.02 -8.16 -12.27
N PHE A 378 10.70 -8.17 -13.42
CA PHE A 378 10.07 -8.37 -14.71
C PHE A 378 9.69 -9.84 -14.95
N SER A 379 8.52 -10.03 -15.57
CA SER A 379 8.07 -11.30 -16.14
C SER A 379 7.54 -11.08 -17.55
N LYS A 380 7.87 -12.00 -18.46
CA LYS A 380 7.37 -12.02 -19.84
C LYS A 380 5.98 -12.66 -19.99
N LYS A 381 5.43 -13.23 -18.92
CA LYS A 381 4.13 -13.91 -18.92
C LYS A 381 3.16 -13.21 -17.98
N CYS A 382 1.86 -13.35 -18.23
CA CYS A 382 0.88 -13.07 -17.19
C CYS A 382 1.04 -14.08 -16.04
N LEU A 383 0.90 -13.60 -14.80
CA LEU A 383 1.23 -14.32 -13.56
C LEU A 383 0.01 -14.53 -12.65
N LEU A 384 -1.10 -13.86 -12.93
CA LEU A 384 -2.28 -13.84 -12.05
C LEU A 384 -3.50 -14.50 -12.70
N LYS A 385 -3.36 -15.09 -13.89
CA LYS A 385 -4.45 -15.77 -14.61
C LYS A 385 -4.98 -17.01 -13.92
N ASP A 386 -4.27 -17.54 -12.94
CA ASP A 386 -4.59 -18.74 -12.17
C ASP A 386 -4.82 -18.45 -10.68
N THR A 387 -5.08 -17.19 -10.33
CA THR A 387 -5.21 -16.75 -8.93
C THR A 387 -6.65 -16.50 -8.52
N ILE A 388 -6.99 -16.78 -7.26
CA ILE A 388 -8.34 -16.62 -6.69
C ILE A 388 -9.37 -17.38 -7.56
N TYR A 389 -10.10 -16.67 -8.43
CA TYR A 389 -11.10 -17.22 -9.34
C TYR A 389 -10.71 -17.05 -10.82
N TYR A 390 -9.57 -16.41 -11.11
CA TYR A 390 -9.16 -16.13 -12.48
C TYR A 390 -8.87 -17.39 -13.28
N ASP A 391 -8.47 -18.49 -12.63
CA ASP A 391 -8.30 -19.80 -13.29
C ASP A 391 -9.60 -20.26 -13.96
N ALA A 392 -10.72 -20.13 -13.25
CA ALA A 392 -12.05 -20.40 -13.77
C ALA A 392 -12.51 -19.31 -14.76
N LEU A 393 -12.39 -18.02 -14.39
CA LEU A 393 -12.87 -16.91 -15.21
C LEU A 393 -12.19 -16.87 -16.59
N PHE A 394 -10.89 -17.11 -16.69
CA PHE A 394 -10.22 -17.19 -17.98
C PHE A 394 -10.56 -18.44 -18.80
N ASN A 395 -11.29 -19.41 -18.25
CA ASN A 395 -11.92 -20.49 -19.01
C ASN A 395 -13.33 -20.14 -19.51
N SER A 396 -13.96 -19.09 -18.99
CA SER A 396 -15.23 -18.57 -19.52
C SER A 396 -15.02 -17.78 -20.81
N LYS A 397 -15.87 -18.04 -21.81
CA LYS A 397 -15.87 -17.27 -23.06
C LYS A 397 -16.44 -15.87 -22.82
N LYS A 398 -17.46 -15.74 -21.97
CA LYS A 398 -18.06 -14.45 -21.63
C LYS A 398 -17.05 -13.52 -20.95
N PHE A 399 -16.27 -14.03 -20.00
CA PHE A 399 -15.22 -13.26 -19.34
C PHE A 399 -14.13 -12.83 -20.32
N GLN A 400 -13.62 -13.73 -21.16
CA GLN A 400 -12.57 -13.41 -22.14
C GLN A 400 -13.02 -12.31 -23.11
N ILE A 401 -14.23 -12.41 -23.69
CA ILE A 401 -14.79 -11.39 -24.59
C ILE A 401 -14.84 -10.05 -23.87
N ARG A 402 -15.43 -10.01 -22.67
CA ARG A 402 -15.60 -8.76 -21.94
C ARG A 402 -14.26 -8.14 -21.52
N THR A 403 -13.29 -8.97 -21.18
CA THR A 403 -11.91 -8.55 -20.87
C THR A 403 -11.26 -7.86 -22.08
N ILE A 404 -11.41 -8.41 -23.29
CA ILE A 404 -10.89 -7.77 -24.51
C ILE A 404 -11.55 -6.40 -24.74
N GLU A 405 -12.89 -6.33 -24.67
CA GLU A 405 -13.65 -5.08 -24.87
C GLU A 405 -13.22 -3.97 -23.89
N LEU A 406 -13.04 -4.33 -22.62
CA LEU A 406 -12.64 -3.37 -21.59
C LEU A 406 -11.19 -2.91 -21.78
N TRP A 407 -10.30 -3.82 -22.18
CA TRP A 407 -8.92 -3.46 -22.48
C TRP A 407 -8.86 -2.46 -23.65
N GLU A 408 -9.57 -2.72 -24.74
CA GLU A 408 -9.66 -1.82 -25.90
C GLU A 408 -10.25 -0.44 -25.50
N LYS A 409 -11.23 -0.43 -24.59
CA LYS A 409 -11.85 0.80 -24.09
C LYS A 409 -10.87 1.68 -23.29
N TYR A 410 -10.09 1.09 -22.39
CA TYR A 410 -9.37 1.86 -21.36
C TYR A 410 -7.85 1.94 -21.56
N SER A 411 -7.22 0.98 -22.23
CA SER A 411 -5.75 0.87 -22.30
C SER A 411 -5.08 2.10 -22.91
N ASN A 412 -5.73 2.75 -23.89
CA ASN A 412 -5.22 3.98 -24.53
C ASN A 412 -5.23 5.21 -23.62
N ASN A 413 -5.92 5.17 -22.47
CA ASN A 413 -5.95 6.27 -21.50
C ASN A 413 -4.73 6.25 -20.54
N LEU A 414 -3.88 5.23 -20.63
CA LEU A 414 -2.74 5.07 -19.73
C LEU A 414 -1.50 5.78 -20.28
N ASP A 415 -0.98 6.73 -19.50
CA ASP A 415 0.32 7.37 -19.71
C ASP A 415 1.22 7.12 -18.49
N ILE A 416 1.74 5.90 -18.42
CA ILE A 416 2.63 5.43 -17.35
C ILE A 416 3.88 6.30 -17.26
N ALA A 417 4.45 6.69 -18.40
CA ALA A 417 5.71 7.42 -18.45
C ALA A 417 5.55 8.82 -17.85
N SER A 418 4.55 9.59 -18.31
CA SER A 418 4.31 10.94 -17.81
C SER A 418 3.91 10.93 -16.34
N GLN A 419 3.07 9.97 -15.91
CA GLN A 419 2.67 9.86 -14.51
C GLN A 419 3.88 9.61 -13.59
N MET A 420 4.78 8.70 -13.99
CA MET A 420 6.01 8.40 -13.24
C MET A 420 6.97 9.61 -13.17
N GLU A 421 7.12 10.38 -14.25
CA GLU A 421 7.95 11.59 -14.23
C GLU A 421 7.33 12.71 -13.39
N SER A 422 6.00 12.84 -13.37
CA SER A 422 5.31 13.76 -12.46
C SER A 422 5.65 13.43 -11.01
N PHE A 423 5.47 12.17 -10.60
CA PHE A 423 5.81 11.75 -9.24
C PHE A 423 7.30 11.92 -8.92
N ARG A 424 8.20 11.65 -9.88
CA ARG A 424 9.65 11.89 -9.71
C ARG A 424 9.93 13.35 -9.35
N SER A 425 9.37 14.27 -10.13
CA SER A 425 9.52 15.71 -9.91
C SER A 425 8.93 16.13 -8.55
N ASP A 426 7.77 15.58 -8.20
CA ASP A 426 7.06 15.91 -6.97
C ASP A 426 7.80 15.46 -5.71
N LEU A 427 8.42 14.28 -5.73
CA LEU A 427 8.96 13.63 -4.54
C LEU A 427 10.48 13.75 -4.36
N SER A 428 11.23 14.17 -5.39
CA SER A 428 12.71 14.15 -5.40
C SER A 428 13.38 14.72 -4.15
N VAL A 429 12.93 15.89 -3.65
CA VAL A 429 13.51 16.53 -2.47
C VAL A 429 13.00 15.89 -1.17
N ALA A 430 11.73 15.51 -1.10
CA ALA A 430 11.16 14.83 0.05
C ALA A 430 11.84 13.48 0.32
N VAL A 431 12.15 12.71 -0.73
CA VAL A 431 12.89 11.45 -0.62
C VAL A 431 14.33 11.67 -0.14
N GLN A 432 14.98 12.78 -0.53
CA GLN A 432 16.30 13.14 0.01
C GLN A 432 16.23 13.48 1.51
N CYS A 433 15.20 14.22 1.93
CA CYS A 433 14.95 14.49 3.35
C CYS A 433 14.69 13.20 4.13
N ASP A 434 13.88 12.30 3.58
CA ASP A 434 13.56 10.99 4.16
C ASP A 434 14.82 10.11 4.32
N SER A 435 15.62 10.00 3.26
CA SER A 435 16.87 9.22 3.23
C SER A 435 17.92 9.72 4.23
N LYS A 436 17.89 11.01 4.62
CA LYS A 436 18.78 11.55 5.65
C LYS A 436 18.45 11.02 7.06
N ILE A 437 17.24 10.52 7.27
CA ILE A 437 16.81 9.91 8.55
C ILE A 437 16.86 8.38 8.45
N TRP A 438 16.21 7.83 7.43
CA TRP A 438 15.96 6.40 7.32
C TRP A 438 17.01 5.66 6.50
N LYS A 439 17.91 6.39 5.84
CA LYS A 439 18.84 5.85 4.84
C LYS A 439 18.06 5.17 3.71
N VAL A 440 18.70 4.27 2.97
CA VAL A 440 18.01 3.43 1.98
C VAL A 440 17.13 2.43 2.74
N HIS A 441 15.87 2.34 2.36
CA HIS A 441 14.96 1.40 2.97
C HIS A 441 15.20 -0.04 2.51
N ALA A 442 14.63 -1.00 3.23
CA ALA A 442 14.59 -2.38 2.75
C ALA A 442 13.79 -2.46 1.43
N ASP A 443 14.33 -3.18 0.44
CA ASP A 443 13.63 -3.45 -0.82
C ASP A 443 13.29 -4.95 -0.91
N PRO A 444 12.00 -5.33 -1.02
CA PRO A 444 11.59 -6.72 -1.13
C PRO A 444 12.17 -7.48 -2.33
N SER A 445 12.64 -6.79 -3.38
CA SER A 445 13.34 -7.41 -4.51
C SER A 445 14.75 -7.89 -4.16
N GLY A 446 15.30 -7.47 -3.02
CA GLY A 446 16.69 -7.73 -2.63
C GLY A 446 17.73 -6.94 -3.44
N ILE A 447 17.30 -6.10 -4.39
CA ILE A 447 18.19 -5.32 -5.26
C ILE A 447 18.26 -3.88 -4.75
N ILE A 448 19.45 -3.50 -4.27
CA ILE A 448 19.76 -2.12 -3.91
C ILE A 448 20.13 -1.35 -5.18
N ARG A 449 19.42 -0.26 -5.46
CA ARG A 449 19.71 0.63 -6.60
C ARG A 449 20.41 1.89 -6.09
N LYS A 450 21.22 2.50 -6.95
CA LYS A 450 22.17 3.56 -6.58
C LYS A 450 21.54 4.77 -5.89
N ASN A 451 20.32 5.15 -6.28
CA ASN A 451 19.62 6.33 -5.82
C ASN A 451 18.13 6.25 -6.19
N PHE A 452 17.35 7.22 -5.72
CA PHE A 452 15.94 7.38 -6.03
C PHE A 452 15.63 7.27 -7.53
N ASP A 453 16.32 8.03 -8.38
CA ASP A 453 16.07 8.03 -9.83
C ASP A 453 16.20 6.63 -10.44
N ALA A 454 17.18 5.83 -9.99
CA ALA A 454 17.35 4.46 -10.45
C ALA A 454 16.19 3.54 -10.03
N TYR A 455 15.57 3.76 -8.86
CA TYR A 455 14.34 3.06 -8.47
C TYR A 455 13.16 3.48 -9.34
N VAL A 456 13.02 4.77 -9.63
CA VAL A 456 11.95 5.29 -10.50
C VAL A 456 12.11 4.81 -11.94
N ASP A 457 13.32 4.87 -12.51
CA ASP A 457 13.62 4.38 -13.86
C ASP A 457 13.29 2.88 -13.99
N PHE A 458 13.68 2.08 -12.99
CA PHE A 458 13.34 0.67 -12.95
C PHE A 458 11.82 0.44 -12.92
N LEU A 459 11.09 1.11 -12.02
CA LEU A 459 9.65 0.93 -11.90
C LEU A 459 8.93 1.35 -13.18
N LYS A 460 9.32 2.48 -13.78
CA LYS A 460 8.77 2.98 -15.04
C LYS A 460 8.98 1.98 -16.18
N ASP A 461 10.22 1.52 -16.40
CA ASP A 461 10.54 0.53 -17.43
C ASP A 461 9.79 -0.78 -17.21
N LEU A 462 9.72 -1.24 -15.96
CA LEU A 462 8.99 -2.44 -15.58
C LEU A 462 7.50 -2.32 -15.93
N LEU A 463 6.82 -1.26 -15.49
CA LEU A 463 5.39 -1.09 -15.71
C LEU A 463 5.05 -0.96 -17.20
N ILE A 464 5.86 -0.25 -18.00
CA ILE A 464 5.69 -0.17 -19.45
C ILE A 464 5.81 -1.56 -20.09
N LYS A 465 6.83 -2.34 -19.70
CA LYS A 465 7.00 -3.70 -20.21
C LYS A 465 5.87 -4.63 -19.78
N ARG A 466 5.37 -4.50 -18.55
CA ARG A 466 4.26 -5.29 -18.03
C ARG A 466 2.94 -4.94 -18.72
N PHE A 467 2.67 -3.67 -18.98
CA PHE A 467 1.56 -3.23 -19.83
C PHE A 467 1.62 -3.92 -21.21
N ALA A 468 2.79 -3.94 -21.86
CA ALA A 468 2.96 -4.60 -23.15
C ALA A 468 2.73 -6.13 -23.09
N VAL A 469 3.09 -6.78 -21.97
CA VAL A 469 2.78 -8.21 -21.75
C VAL A 469 1.27 -8.43 -21.65
N VAL A 470 0.56 -7.61 -20.87
CA VAL A 470 -0.91 -7.71 -20.77
C VAL A 470 -1.56 -7.47 -22.13
N ASN A 471 -1.13 -6.45 -22.86
CA ASN A 471 -1.61 -6.18 -24.21
C ASN A 471 -1.41 -7.38 -25.15
N SER A 472 -0.24 -8.01 -25.11
CA SER A 472 0.06 -9.18 -25.95
C SER A 472 -0.83 -10.38 -25.60
N GLU A 473 -1.13 -10.58 -24.31
CA GLU A 473 -2.04 -11.63 -23.86
C GLU A 473 -3.48 -11.37 -24.36
N ILE A 474 -3.93 -10.11 -24.34
CA ILE A 474 -5.25 -9.72 -24.84
C ILE A 474 -5.37 -9.99 -26.36
N GLU A 475 -4.36 -9.59 -27.15
CA GLU A 475 -4.33 -9.88 -28.58
C GLU A 475 -4.33 -11.39 -28.86
N TYR A 476 -3.56 -12.17 -28.10
CA TYR A 476 -3.57 -13.62 -28.21
C TYR A 476 -4.95 -14.22 -27.89
N MET A 477 -5.63 -13.75 -26.84
CA MET A 477 -6.99 -14.19 -26.51
C MET A 477 -7.97 -13.86 -27.64
N LYS A 478 -7.87 -12.66 -28.24
CA LYS A 478 -8.69 -12.24 -29.38
C LYS A 478 -8.47 -13.13 -30.61
N GLU A 479 -7.23 -13.42 -30.97
CA GLU A 479 -6.91 -14.36 -32.05
C GLU A 479 -7.47 -15.76 -31.80
N LYS A 480 -7.35 -16.27 -30.56
CA LYS A 480 -7.86 -17.60 -30.20
C LYS A 480 -9.37 -17.69 -30.33
N LEU A 481 -10.11 -16.65 -29.95
CA LEU A 481 -11.58 -16.59 -30.04
C LEU A 481 -12.08 -16.50 -31.50
N ASN A 482 -11.26 -15.96 -32.41
CA ASN A 482 -11.58 -15.82 -33.83
C ASN A 482 -11.26 -17.07 -34.67
N LYS A 483 -10.56 -18.07 -34.12
CA LYS A 483 -10.28 -19.33 -34.85
C LYS A 483 -11.55 -20.18 -34.94
N PRO A 484 -11.94 -20.66 -36.14
CA PRO A 484 -13.06 -21.59 -36.27
C PRO A 484 -12.78 -22.86 -35.46
N VAL A 485 -13.80 -23.35 -34.75
CA VAL A 485 -13.72 -24.64 -34.04
C VAL A 485 -13.42 -25.72 -35.09
N PRO A 486 -12.38 -26.56 -34.92
CA PRO A 486 -12.13 -27.66 -35.84
C PRO A 486 -13.38 -28.54 -35.89
N GLU A 487 -13.93 -28.77 -37.08
CA GLU A 487 -15.02 -29.73 -37.26
C GLU A 487 -14.55 -31.10 -36.76
N THR A 488 -15.15 -31.58 -35.68
CA THR A 488 -14.96 -32.96 -35.25
C THR A 488 -15.48 -33.88 -36.36
N PRO A 489 -14.68 -34.84 -36.87
CA PRO A 489 -15.17 -35.77 -37.88
C PRO A 489 -16.39 -36.50 -37.33
N ASN A 490 -17.52 -36.30 -38.00
CA ASN A 490 -18.80 -36.89 -37.68
C ASN A 490 -18.70 -38.41 -37.93
N ASN A 491 -18.28 -39.18 -36.93
CA ASN A 491 -18.29 -40.64 -36.98
C ASN A 491 -19.73 -41.15 -36.81
N GLN A 492 -20.54 -40.96 -37.85
CA GLN A 492 -21.72 -41.79 -38.07
C GLN A 492 -21.23 -43.18 -38.48
N LYS A 493 -21.05 -44.07 -37.50
CA LYS A 493 -20.99 -45.51 -37.76
C LYS A 493 -22.37 -45.93 -38.27
N GLN A 494 -22.47 -46.15 -39.58
CA GLN A 494 -23.53 -46.94 -40.20
C GLN A 494 -23.58 -48.32 -39.50
N VAL A 495 -24.73 -48.62 -38.93
CA VAL A 495 -25.11 -49.97 -38.53
C VAL A 495 -25.51 -50.71 -39.81
N THR A 496 -24.75 -51.74 -40.17
CA THR A 496 -25.20 -52.79 -41.09
C THR A 496 -25.08 -54.13 -40.37
N GLU A 497 -26.23 -54.75 -40.14
CA GLU A 497 -26.42 -56.14 -39.74
C GLU A 497 -25.92 -57.09 -40.85
N ASN A 498 -25.11 -58.10 -40.52
CA ASN A 498 -25.50 -59.51 -40.59
C ASN A 498 -24.33 -60.52 -40.46
N ASN A 499 -24.69 -61.65 -39.84
CA ASN A 499 -24.17 -63.02 -39.94
C ASN A 499 -23.12 -63.57 -38.95
N GLN A 500 -23.67 -64.21 -37.91
CA GLN A 500 -23.39 -65.53 -37.31
C GLN A 500 -22.04 -66.26 -37.51
N GLU A 501 -21.45 -66.55 -36.33
CA GLU A 501 -20.80 -67.80 -35.82
C GLU A 501 -19.44 -68.31 -36.37
N PRO A 502 -18.66 -69.12 -35.59
CA PRO A 502 -18.81 -69.55 -34.18
C PRO A 502 -17.55 -69.41 -33.28
N VAL A 503 -17.76 -69.75 -32.01
CA VAL A 503 -16.86 -69.85 -30.83
C VAL A 503 -15.67 -70.82 -31.02
N PRO A 504 -14.53 -70.59 -30.34
CA PRO A 504 -14.06 -71.60 -29.38
C PRO A 504 -13.45 -71.05 -28.07
N GLU A 505 -13.91 -71.67 -26.97
CA GLU A 505 -13.22 -72.17 -25.78
C GLU A 505 -12.09 -71.39 -25.07
N THR A 506 -12.32 -71.19 -23.77
CA THR A 506 -11.38 -70.85 -22.69
C THR A 506 -10.31 -71.93 -22.48
N PRO A 507 -9.19 -71.59 -21.79
CA PRO A 507 -9.10 -72.11 -20.43
C PRO A 507 -8.60 -71.11 -19.37
N ASN A 508 -9.14 -71.34 -18.18
CA ASN A 508 -8.66 -70.92 -16.86
C ASN A 508 -7.14 -71.02 -16.70
N ASN A 509 -6.57 -70.09 -15.93
CA ASN A 509 -5.64 -70.47 -14.87
C ASN A 509 -5.73 -69.50 -13.69
N GLN A 510 -6.08 -70.07 -12.54
CA GLN A 510 -5.85 -69.53 -11.21
C GLN A 510 -4.38 -69.75 -10.87
N GLU A 511 -3.72 -68.79 -10.23
CA GLU A 511 -2.72 -69.11 -9.22
C GLU A 511 -2.55 -67.98 -8.20
N GLN A 512 -2.20 -68.41 -7.00
CA GLN A 512 -2.33 -67.77 -5.70
C GLN A 512 -1.11 -66.90 -5.31
N VAL A 513 -1.40 -65.86 -4.52
CA VAL A 513 -0.75 -65.45 -3.26
C VAL A 513 0.78 -65.23 -3.23
N THR A 514 1.20 -64.03 -2.82
CA THR A 514 2.08 -63.85 -1.65
C THR A 514 2.05 -62.40 -1.13
N GLU A 515 1.92 -62.29 0.19
CA GLU A 515 2.05 -61.10 1.03
C GLU A 515 3.46 -60.50 0.96
N ASN A 516 3.59 -59.17 1.11
CA ASN A 516 4.26 -58.61 2.29
C ASN A 516 4.33 -57.07 2.31
N ASN A 517 4.12 -56.58 3.54
CA ASN A 517 4.70 -55.42 4.21
C ASN A 517 4.17 -54.00 3.94
N GLN A 518 3.42 -53.57 4.96
CA GLN A 518 3.33 -52.23 5.53
C GLN A 518 4.73 -51.62 5.78
N GLU A 519 4.90 -50.31 5.53
CA GLU A 519 5.01 -49.28 6.57
C GLU A 519 5.27 -47.87 5.96
N PRO A 520 5.06 -46.78 6.74
CA PRO A 520 4.50 -45.53 6.22
C PRO A 520 5.49 -44.37 6.05
N VAL A 521 4.95 -43.31 5.46
CA VAL A 521 5.51 -41.98 5.23
C VAL A 521 5.86 -41.28 6.57
N PRO A 522 7.03 -40.64 6.72
CA PRO A 522 7.28 -39.74 7.83
C PRO A 522 6.94 -38.29 7.50
N GLU A 523 6.21 -37.67 8.41
CA GLU A 523 6.10 -36.23 8.63
C GLU A 523 7.50 -35.62 8.88
N THR A 524 7.75 -34.42 8.37
CA THR A 524 8.90 -33.61 8.80
C THR A 524 8.42 -32.41 9.60
N SER A 525 8.80 -32.42 10.88
CA SER A 525 8.61 -31.38 11.87
C SER A 525 9.77 -30.37 11.84
N ASN A 526 9.40 -29.14 12.23
CA ASN A 526 10.19 -28.04 12.76
C ASN A 526 11.70 -28.26 13.00
N ILE A 527 12.51 -27.35 12.44
CA ILE A 527 13.86 -27.04 12.92
C ILE A 527 13.95 -25.52 13.16
N GLN A 528 13.70 -25.09 14.39
CA GLN A 528 14.51 -24.10 15.11
C GLN A 528 15.51 -24.95 15.92
N GLU A 529 16.82 -24.73 15.94
CA GLU A 529 17.51 -23.65 16.66
C GLU A 529 19.04 -23.88 16.55
N GLN A 530 19.83 -22.87 16.94
CA GLN A 530 21.28 -22.86 17.26
C GLN A 530 22.29 -22.48 16.15
N VAL A 531 22.77 -21.23 16.22
CA VAL A 531 24.21 -20.94 16.33
C VAL A 531 24.43 -19.85 17.38
N THR A 532 25.35 -20.14 18.28
CA THR A 532 25.68 -19.46 19.54
C THR A 532 26.78 -18.38 19.36
N LYS A 533 26.64 -17.29 20.12
CA LYS A 533 27.65 -16.46 20.81
C LYS A 533 29.09 -16.36 20.27
N ASN A 534 29.55 -15.11 20.05
CA ASN A 534 30.63 -14.48 20.85
C ASN A 534 30.90 -13.04 20.41
N ASN A 535 30.68 -12.06 21.30
CA ASN A 535 31.74 -11.17 21.81
C ASN A 535 31.15 -10.05 22.68
N GLN A 536 31.74 -9.92 23.87
CA GLN A 536 31.50 -8.92 24.90
C GLN A 536 32.35 -7.65 24.69
N ASN A 537 31.94 -6.61 25.41
CA ASN A 537 32.63 -5.39 25.83
C ASN A 537 32.66 -4.20 24.86
N GLN A 538 31.89 -3.14 25.15
CA GLN A 538 32.28 -2.07 26.08
C GLN A 538 31.11 -1.12 26.37
N GLU A 539 30.93 -0.79 27.65
CA GLU A 539 30.10 0.29 28.20
C GLU A 539 30.59 1.68 27.73
N ILE A 540 29.70 2.66 27.72
CA ILE A 540 29.80 3.94 28.46
C ILE A 540 28.45 4.66 28.39
N ASP A 541 27.96 5.03 29.59
CA ASP A 541 26.81 5.88 29.90
C ASP A 541 26.91 7.29 29.28
N GLU A 542 25.75 7.91 29.04
CA GLU A 542 25.53 9.31 29.45
C GLU A 542 24.01 9.62 29.46
N GLU A 543 23.48 9.87 30.66
CA GLU A 543 22.11 10.28 30.98
C GLU A 543 21.99 11.81 31.07
N HIS A 544 20.83 12.27 30.59
CA HIS A 544 20.01 13.44 30.98
C HIS A 544 20.32 14.84 30.40
#